data_AF-A0A124FSR4-F1
#
_entry.id   AF-A0A124FSR4-F1
#
_cell.length_a   1.000
_cell.length_b   1.000
_cell.length_c   1.000
_cell.angle_alpha   90.00
_cell.angle_beta   90.00
_cell.angle_gamma   90.00
#
_symmetry.space_group_name_H-M   'P 1'
#
loop_
_entity.id
_entity.type
_entity.pdbx_description
1 polymer ?
#
loop_
_entity_poly.entity_id
_entity_poly.type
_entity_poly.pdbx_seq_one_letter_code
_entity_poly.pdbx_strand_id
1 'polypeptide(L)' 'MSKKYPVDYRVNFSPNGGVISVEITCCKRLIGELRYSDEQSIVCPECGKKHLIRLGHNHFHICQQEKD' A
#
# COMPACT_ATOMS: atom_id res chain seq x y z
N MET A 1 -13.34 -16.82 -11.90
CA MET A 1 -13.43 -15.57 -11.12
C MET A 1 -12.12 -15.37 -10.40
N SER A 2 -11.39 -14.29 -10.68
CA SER A 2 -10.09 -14.01 -10.03
C SER A 2 -10.27 -13.90 -8.52
N LYS A 3 -9.50 -14.67 -7.74
CA LYS A 3 -9.52 -14.59 -6.28
C LYS A 3 -9.16 -13.16 -5.87
N LYS A 4 -10.10 -12.41 -5.30
CA LYS A 4 -9.82 -11.11 -4.68
C LYS A 4 -9.23 -11.36 -3.30
N TYR A 5 -7.94 -11.08 -3.14
CA TYR A 5 -7.31 -11.12 -1.83
C TYR A 5 -7.96 -10.08 -0.90
N PRO A 6 -8.12 -10.37 0.41
CA PRO A 6 -8.65 -9.40 1.36
C PRO A 6 -7.86 -8.09 1.39
N VAL A 7 -6.55 -8.21 1.19
CA VAL A 7 -5.59 -7.11 1.07
C VAL A 7 -4.66 -7.43 -0.10
N ASP A 8 -4.36 -6.45 -0.93
CA ASP A 8 -3.44 -6.56 -2.07
C ASP A 8 -2.69 -5.23 -2.25
N TYR A 9 -1.42 -5.32 -2.65
CA TYR A 9 -0.55 -4.17 -2.88
C TYR A 9 0.02 -4.25 -4.29
N ARG A 10 -0.34 -3.29 -5.14
CA ARG A 10 0.21 -3.19 -6.48
C ARG A 10 1.26 -2.10 -6.52
N VAL A 11 2.51 -2.47 -6.79
CA VAL A 11 3.61 -1.52 -6.93
C VAL A 11 3.62 -0.99 -8.36
N ASN A 12 3.55 0.33 -8.51
CA ASN A 12 3.63 1.00 -9.79
C ASN A 12 5.07 1.45 -10.04
N PHE A 13 5.56 1.20 -11.26
CA PHE A 13 6.91 1.56 -11.68
C PHE A 13 6.86 2.63 -12.77
N SER A 14 7.87 3.49 -12.76
CA SER A 14 8.17 4.37 -13.88
C SER A 14 8.65 3.56 -15.08
N PRO A 15 8.62 4.13 -16.31
CA PRO A 15 9.19 3.48 -17.49
C PRO A 15 10.66 3.07 -17.32
N ASN A 16 11.39 3.74 -16.42
CA ASN A 16 12.80 3.48 -16.12
C ASN A 16 13.00 2.47 -14.97
N GLY A 17 11.94 1.85 -14.46
CA GLY A 17 11.99 0.83 -13.41
C GLY A 17 12.06 1.36 -11.97
N GLY A 18 12.05 2.68 -11.76
CA GLY A 18 11.94 3.26 -10.40
C GLY A 18 10.52 3.15 -9.86
N VAL A 19 10.37 2.82 -8.57
CA VAL A 19 9.05 2.75 -7.90
C VAL A 19 8.45 4.15 -7.79
N ILE A 20 7.18 4.31 -8.20
CA ILE A 20 6.45 5.59 -8.14
C ILE A 20 5.47 5.59 -6.96
N SER A 21 4.72 4.51 -6.81
CA SER A 21 3.63 4.44 -5.85
C SER A 21 3.20 3.00 -5.58
N VAL A 22 2.38 2.82 -4.55
CA VAL A 22 1.75 1.55 -4.18
C VAL A 22 0.24 1.78 -4.13
N GLU A 23 -0.50 1.12 -5.02
CA GLU A 23 -1.96 1.06 -4.95
C GLU A 23 -2.36 0.01 -3.91
N ILE A 24 -3.33 0.35 -3.07
CA ILE A 24 -3.74 -0.46 -1.92
C ILE A 24 -5.19 -0.91 -2.09
N THR A 25 -5.38 -2.21 -2.14
CA THR A 25 -6.69 -2.83 -1.93
C THR A 25 -6.77 -3.34 -0.51
N CYS A 26 -7.83 -2.98 0.21
CA CYS A 26 -8.13 -3.47 1.55
C CYS A 26 -9.64 -3.73 1.67
N CYS A 27 -10.03 -4.75 2.45
CA CYS A 27 -11.42 -5.21 2.52
C CYS A 27 -12.00 -5.53 1.12
N LYS A 28 -11.15 -6.04 0.21
CA LYS A 28 -11.48 -6.36 -1.19
C LYS A 28 -11.92 -5.14 -2.03
N ARG A 29 -11.61 -3.91 -1.58
CA ARG A 29 -11.88 -2.65 -2.27
C ARG A 29 -10.60 -1.85 -2.45
N LEU A 30 -10.46 -1.16 -3.58
CA LEU A 30 -9.40 -0.18 -3.77
C LEU A 30 -9.63 0.97 -2.79
N ILE A 31 -8.66 1.24 -1.91
CA ILE A 31 -8.76 2.31 -0.91
C ILE A 31 -7.94 3.55 -1.29
N GLY A 32 -6.97 3.41 -2.19
CA GLY A 32 -6.18 4.53 -2.68
C GLY A 32 -4.77 4.14 -3.10
N GLU A 33 -3.94 5.16 -3.31
CA GLU A 33 -2.56 5.03 -3.74
C GLU A 33 -1.64 5.83 -2.80
N LEU A 34 -0.54 5.20 -2.37
CA LEU A 34 0.52 5.85 -1.62
C LEU A 34 1.68 6.17 -2.54
N ARG A 35 2.16 7.41 -2.52
CA ARG A 35 3.40 7.78 -3.23
C ARG A 35 4.59 7.05 -2.60
N TYR A 36 5.59 6.71 -3.41
CA TYR A 36 6.86 6.18 -2.94
C TYR A 36 7.64 7.29 -2.20
N SER A 37 7.29 7.48 -0.94
CA SER A 37 7.88 8.45 -0.02
C SER A 37 7.78 7.85 1.38
N ASP A 38 8.75 8.20 2.23
CA ASP A 38 8.77 7.69 3.59
C ASP A 38 7.55 8.13 4.39
N GLU A 39 7.10 7.27 5.28
CA GLU A 39 5.96 7.42 6.17
C GLU A 39 4.60 7.73 5.51
N GLN A 40 4.50 7.61 4.18
CA GLN A 40 3.20 7.72 3.50
C GLN A 40 2.26 6.64 4.02
N SER A 41 1.02 7.03 4.30
CA SER A 41 0.05 6.11 4.87
C SER A 41 -1.39 6.46 4.50
N ILE A 42 -2.24 5.44 4.55
CA ILE A 42 -3.68 5.54 4.34
C ILE A 42 -4.39 4.62 5.32
N VAL A 43 -5.52 5.08 5.84
CA VAL A 43 -6.36 4.28 6.73
C VAL A 43 -7.48 3.67 5.90
N CYS A 44 -7.69 2.35 6.01
CA CYS A 44 -8.82 1.71 5.37
C CYS A 44 -10.13 2.19 6.02
N PRO A 45 -11.07 2.79 5.26
CA PRO A 45 -12.32 3.30 5.84
C PRO A 45 -13.24 2.19 6.35
N GLU A 46 -13.05 0.95 5.89
CA GLU A 46 -13.90 -0.19 6.26
C GLU A 46 -13.46 -0.87 7.56
N CYS A 47 -12.15 -1.13 7.72
CA CYS A 47 -11.63 -1.86 8.90
C CYS A 47 -10.78 -0.99 9.84
N GLY A 48 -10.48 0.25 9.46
CA GLY A 48 -9.67 1.17 10.26
C GLY A 48 -8.17 0.84 10.34
N LYS A 49 -7.70 -0.24 9.68
CA LYS A 49 -6.27 -0.56 9.63
C LYS A 49 -5.51 0.50 8.84
N LYS A 50 -4.36 0.93 9.37
CA LYS A 50 -3.45 1.87 8.69
C LYS A 50 -2.45 1.07 7.85
N HIS A 51 -2.37 1.39 6.56
CA HIS A 51 -1.37 0.88 5.65
C HIS A 51 -0.30 1.96 5.45
N LEU A 52 0.97 1.61 5.59
CA LEU A 52 2.05 2.60 5.53
C LEU A 52 3.28 2.09 4.78
N ILE A 53 3.99 2.99 4.11
CA ILE A 53 5.29 2.74 3.49
C ILE A 53 6.39 3.20 4.46
N ARG A 54 7.42 2.36 4.65
CA ARG A 54 8.69 2.75 5.29
C ARG A 54 9.84 2.52 4.34
N LEU A 55 10.62 3.56 4.07
CA LEU A 55 11.81 3.46 3.24
C LEU A 55 13.01 3.05 4.10
N GLY A 56 13.74 2.04 3.63
CA GLY A 56 15.08 1.72 4.07
C GLY A 56 16.10 2.15 3.02
N HIS A 57 17.39 1.91 3.28
CA HIS A 57 18.47 2.34 2.38
C HIS A 57 18.29 1.88 0.91
N ASN A 58 17.87 0.63 0.71
CA ASN A 58 17.77 -0.01 -0.62
C ASN A 58 16.48 -0.85 -0.80
N HIS A 59 15.55 -0.74 0.14
CA HIS A 59 14.31 -1.51 0.15
C HIS A 59 13.23 -0.68 0.84
N PHE A 60 11.98 -1.11 0.73
CA PHE A 60 10.89 -0.50 1.46
C PHE A 60 9.94 -1.58 1.98
N HIS A 61 9.27 -1.24 3.08
CA HIS A 61 8.27 -2.10 3.71
C HIS A 61 6.89 -1.51 3.46
N ILE A 62 5.91 -2.37 3.26
CA ILE A 62 4.50 -2.02 3.32
C ILE A 62 3.93 -2.68 4.56
N CYS A 63 3.61 -1.88 5.58
CA CYS A 63 3.15 -2.38 6.88
C CYS A 63 1.65 -2.15 7.05
N GLN A 64 0.99 -3.05 7.78
CA GLN A 64 -0.36 -2.85 8.31
C GLN A 64 -0.28 -2.68 9.82
N GLN A 65 -0.81 -1.58 10.32
CA GLN A 65 -1.01 -1.38 11.74
C GLN A 65 -2.48 -1.63 12.07
N GLU A 66 -2.71 -2.38 13.14
CA GLU A 66 -4.05 -2.60 13.67
C GLU A 66 -4.64 -1.28 14.19
N LYS A 67 -5.96 -1.24 14.27
CA LYS A 67 -6.67 -0.12 14.88
C LYS A 67 -6.54 -0.30 16.40
N ASP A 68 -6.01 0.71 17.09
CA ASP A 68 -6.07 0.80 18.55
C ASP A 68 -7.52 0.75 19.08
#